data_AF-A0A7C7TLI1-F1
#
_entry.id   AF-A0A7C7TLI1-F1
#
_cell.length_a   1.000
_cell.length_b   1.000
_cell.length_c   1.000
_cell.angle_alpha   90.00
_cell.angle_beta   90.00
_cell.angle_gamma   90.00
#
_symmetry.space_group_name_H-M   'P 1'
#
loop_
_entity.id
_entity.type
_entity.pdbx_description
1 polymer ?
#
loop_
_entity_poly.entity_id
_entity_poly.type
_entity_poly.pdbx_seq_one_letter_code
_entity_poly.pdbx_strand_id
1 'polypeptide(L)'
;MTYKYNPFAAAYPSSRGPLGKIFQTVIGFRTYLRAGHMLLMFPLGIAYFVLLVVTFSVGGSLIWTLVGPIILLAVLFVSRWIGDLEALMSEYANGSRIRRPPSGLEGVSNFRSQVKVRLVDPTT
;
A
#
# COMPACT_ATOMS: atom_id res chain seq x y z
N MET A 1 -55.61 -22.90 -6.62
CA MET A 1 -54.33 -22.33 -7.09
C MET A 1 -53.30 -22.49 -5.99
N THR A 2 -52.44 -23.50 -6.08
CA THR A 2 -51.50 -23.89 -5.02
C THR A 2 -50.15 -23.22 -5.29
N TYR A 3 -49.81 -22.18 -4.53
CA TYR A 3 -48.50 -21.54 -4.63
C TYR A 3 -47.43 -22.46 -4.03
N LYS A 4 -46.60 -23.05 -4.90
CA LYS A 4 -45.46 -23.87 -4.49
C LYS A 4 -44.37 -22.94 -3.95
N TYR A 5 -44.34 -22.76 -2.63
CA TYR A 5 -43.31 -21.96 -1.95
C TYR A 5 -41.93 -22.55 -2.26
N ASN A 6 -41.11 -21.80 -2.99
CA ASN A 6 -39.76 -22.21 -3.36
C ASN A 6 -38.76 -21.31 -2.62
N PRO A 7 -38.19 -21.76 -1.47
CA PRO A 7 -37.38 -20.91 -0.60
C PRO A 7 -36.12 -20.37 -1.30
N PHE A 8 -35.67 -21.03 -2.37
CA PHE A 8 -34.52 -20.60 -3.17
C PHE A 8 -34.81 -19.40 -4.09
N ALA A 9 -36.07 -19.18 -4.49
CA ALA A 9 -36.46 -18.04 -5.32
C ALA A 9 -36.51 -16.74 -4.51
N ALA A 10 -36.82 -16.82 -3.21
CA ALA A 10 -36.86 -15.67 -2.31
C ALA A 10 -35.45 -15.14 -1.96
N ALA A 11 -34.45 -16.03 -1.86
CA ALA A 11 -33.08 -15.65 -1.52
C ALA A 11 -32.29 -15.05 -2.70
N TYR A 12 -32.67 -15.37 -3.96
CA TYR A 12 -32.02 -14.85 -5.16
C TYR A 12 -33.04 -14.51 -6.25
N PRO A 13 -33.69 -13.32 -6.20
CA PRO A 13 -34.51 -12.84 -7.30
C PRO A 13 -33.60 -12.42 -8.46
N SER A 14 -33.26 -13.37 -9.34
CA SER A 14 -32.35 -13.14 -10.47
C SER A 14 -32.95 -13.70 -11.76
N SER A 15 -33.63 -12.86 -12.55
CA SER A 15 -34.16 -13.19 -13.89
C SER A 15 -33.09 -13.32 -14.99
N ARG A 16 -31.80 -13.52 -14.65
CA ARG A 16 -30.69 -13.59 -15.62
C ARG A 16 -29.85 -14.85 -15.41
N GLY A 17 -29.45 -15.47 -16.53
CA GLY A 17 -28.77 -16.77 -16.56
C GLY A 17 -27.35 -16.77 -15.97
N PRO A 18 -26.78 -17.96 -15.66
CA PRO A 18 -25.50 -18.13 -14.94
C PRO A 18 -24.32 -17.44 -15.62
N LEU A 19 -24.28 -17.47 -16.95
CA LEU A 19 -23.20 -16.88 -17.76
C LEU A 19 -23.15 -15.35 -17.63
N GLY A 20 -24.31 -14.69 -17.52
CA GLY A 20 -24.39 -13.23 -17.38
C GLY A 20 -23.75 -12.71 -16.09
N LYS A 21 -23.76 -13.51 -15.01
CA LYS A 21 -23.11 -13.17 -13.72
C LYS A 21 -21.60 -13.24 -13.78
N ILE A 22 -21.04 -14.21 -14.51
CA ILE A 22 -19.59 -14.43 -14.58
C ILE A 22 -18.93 -13.36 -15.47
N PHE A 23 -19.55 -13.06 -16.61
CA PHE A 23 -19.04 -12.05 -17.55
C PHE A 23 -19.22 -10.60 -17.06
N GLN A 24 -20.15 -10.33 -16.13
CA GLN A 24 -20.35 -8.99 -15.57
C GLN A 24 -19.12 -8.48 -14.81
N THR A 25 -18.37 -9.36 -14.16
CA THR A 25 -17.15 -9.01 -13.41
C THR A 25 -16.02 -8.58 -14.35
N VAL A 26 -15.93 -9.20 -15.53
CA VAL A 26 -14.90 -8.90 -16.53
C VAL A 26 -15.23 -7.63 -17.31
N ILE A 27 -16.51 -7.40 -17.64
CA ILE A 27 -16.96 -6.24 -18.44
C ILE A 27 -17.19 -4.98 -17.57
N GLY A 28 -17.13 -5.11 -16.24
CA GLY A 28 -17.29 -4.00 -15.32
C GLY A 28 -16.19 -2.94 -15.49
N PHE A 29 -16.57 -1.71 -15.84
CA PHE A 29 -15.67 -0.55 -15.95
C PHE A 29 -14.79 -0.34 -14.69
N ARG A 30 -15.34 -0.66 -13.51
CA ARG A 30 -14.62 -0.62 -12.22
C ARG A 30 -13.44 -1.59 -12.14
N THR A 31 -13.50 -2.74 -12.83
CA THR A 31 -12.41 -3.72 -12.85
C THR A 31 -11.20 -3.16 -13.61
N TYR A 32 -11.45 -2.48 -14.74
CA TYR A 32 -10.38 -1.85 -15.53
C TYR A 32 -9.76 -0.64 -14.83
N LEU A 33 -10.53 0.14 -14.07
CA LEU A 33 -9.98 1.24 -13.26
C LEU A 33 -8.97 0.73 -12.21
N ARG A 34 -9.26 -0.43 -11.58
CA ARG A 34 -8.34 -1.08 -10.64
C ARG A 34 -7.09 -1.62 -11.34
N ALA A 35 -7.26 -2.25 -12.50
CA ALA A 35 -6.14 -2.73 -13.30
C ALA A 35 -5.24 -1.57 -13.78
N GLY A 36 -5.84 -0.44 -14.19
CA GLY A 36 -5.12 0.77 -14.56
C GLY A 36 -4.32 1.34 -13.39
N HIS A 37 -4.87 1.32 -12.18
CA HIS A 37 -4.11 1.70 -10.97
C HIS A 37 -2.89 0.81 -10.76
N MET A 38 -3.03 -0.52 -10.90
CA MET A 38 -1.88 -1.43 -10.78
C MET A 38 -0.82 -1.19 -11.85
N LEU A 39 -1.25 -0.90 -13.08
CA LEU A 39 -0.34 -0.54 -14.16
C LEU A 39 0.37 0.78 -13.90
N LEU A 40 -0.28 1.75 -13.23
CA LEU A 40 0.34 3.02 -12.81
C LEU A 40 1.32 2.87 -11.64
N MET A 41 1.10 1.89 -10.75
CA MET A 41 2.05 1.61 -9.66
C MET A 41 3.40 1.14 -10.17
N PHE A 42 3.44 0.45 -11.32
CA PHE A 42 4.69 -0.03 -11.91
C PHE A 42 5.67 1.10 -12.31
N PRO A 43 5.32 2.07 -13.19
CA PRO A 43 6.21 3.16 -13.55
C PRO A 43 6.50 4.08 -12.35
N LEU A 44 5.56 4.19 -11.40
CA LEU A 44 5.77 4.94 -10.17
C LEU A 44 6.88 4.31 -9.31
N GLY A 45 6.85 2.98 -9.13
CA GLY A 45 7.90 2.24 -8.45
C GLY A 45 9.27 2.39 -9.13
N ILE A 46 9.31 2.36 -10.47
CA ILE A 46 10.54 2.62 -11.23
C ILE A 46 11.06 4.03 -10.94
N ALA A 47 10.20 5.05 -10.95
CA ALA A 47 10.59 6.42 -10.68
C ALA A 47 11.23 6.57 -9.28
N TYR A 48 10.64 5.96 -8.25
CA TYR A 48 11.21 5.96 -6.91
C TYR A 48 12.55 5.22 -6.84
N PHE A 49 12.64 4.04 -7.47
CA PHE A 49 13.86 3.26 -7.50
C PHE A 49 15.01 4.02 -8.19
N VAL A 50 14.75 4.58 -9.38
CA VAL A 50 15.74 5.35 -10.14
C VAL A 50 16.19 6.57 -9.34
N LEU A 51 15.27 7.33 -8.75
CA LEU A 51 15.62 8.49 -7.94
C LEU A 51 16.50 8.06 -6.76
N LEU A 52 16.10 7.03 -6.01
CA LEU A 52 16.88 6.54 -4.88
C LEU A 52 18.28 6.13 -5.30
N VAL A 53 18.41 5.27 -6.32
CA VAL A 53 19.70 4.75 -6.78
C VAL A 53 20.60 5.88 -7.29
N VAL A 54 20.07 6.80 -8.11
CA VAL A 54 20.85 7.93 -8.64
C VAL A 54 21.33 8.82 -7.50
N THR A 55 20.44 9.22 -6.59
CA THR A 55 20.78 10.12 -5.49
C THR A 55 21.76 9.46 -4.51
N PHE A 56 21.62 8.17 -4.27
CA PHE A 56 22.51 7.39 -3.42
C PHE A 56 23.89 7.20 -4.07
N SER A 57 23.95 6.87 -5.36
CA SER A 57 25.22 6.75 -6.09
C SER A 57 25.96 8.09 -6.20
N VAL A 58 25.25 9.19 -6.49
CA VAL A 58 25.82 10.55 -6.52
C VAL A 58 26.23 11.00 -5.12
N GLY A 59 25.39 10.82 -4.11
CA GLY A 59 25.72 11.17 -2.72
C GLY A 59 26.91 10.36 -2.19
N GLY A 60 26.98 9.08 -2.54
CA GLY A 60 28.08 8.18 -2.18
C GLY A 60 29.40 8.55 -2.87
N SER A 61 29.38 8.94 -4.15
CA SER A 61 30.59 9.41 -4.83
C SER A 61 31.10 10.74 -4.27
N LEU A 62 30.19 11.58 -3.77
CA LEU A 62 30.50 12.86 -3.12
C LEU A 62 30.76 12.73 -1.61
N ILE A 63 30.87 11.52 -1.03
CA ILE A 63 30.91 11.35 0.43
C ILE A 63 32.09 12.06 1.12
N TRP A 64 33.19 12.24 0.40
CA TRP A 64 34.36 12.99 0.87
C TRP A 64 34.17 14.51 0.87
N THR A 65 33.15 14.99 0.16
CA THR A 65 32.74 16.40 0.19
C THR A 65 31.68 16.62 1.26
N LEU A 66 31.54 17.83 1.79
CA LEU A 66 30.43 18.16 2.72
C LEU A 66 29.05 17.92 2.09
N VAL A 67 28.95 17.99 0.76
CA VAL A 67 27.72 17.84 -0.01
C VAL A 67 27.21 16.38 0.01
N GLY A 68 28.10 15.39 -0.03
CA GLY A 68 27.73 13.97 -0.04
C GLY A 68 26.90 13.56 1.19
N PRO A 69 27.38 13.78 2.43
CA PRO A 69 26.62 13.53 3.64
C PRO A 69 25.27 14.25 3.69
N ILE A 70 25.19 15.50 3.20
CA ILE A 70 23.91 16.24 3.13
C ILE A 70 22.93 15.53 2.19
N ILE A 71 23.38 15.15 1.00
CA ILE A 71 22.56 14.41 0.02
C ILE A 71 22.13 13.05 0.58
N LEU A 72 23.01 12.33 1.27
CA LEU A 72 22.73 11.03 1.86
C LEU A 72 21.71 11.12 3.02
N LEU A 73 21.81 12.15 3.86
CA LEU A 73 20.81 12.41 4.89
C LEU A 73 19.47 12.80 4.27
N ALA A 74 19.48 13.61 3.21
CA ALA A 74 18.27 13.99 2.49
C ALA A 74 17.58 12.77 1.87
N VAL A 75 18.31 11.87 1.18
CA VAL A 75 17.69 10.68 0.55
C VAL A 75 17.15 9.70 1.59
N LEU A 76 17.82 9.54 2.75
CA LEU A 76 17.33 8.71 3.85
C LEU A 76 16.04 9.29 4.46
N PHE A 77 15.97 10.62 4.59
CA PHE A 77 14.77 11.28 5.08
C PHE A 77 13.65 11.12 4.05
N VAL A 78 13.88 11.45 2.78
CA VAL A 78 12.87 11.34 1.71
C VAL A 78 12.37 9.91 1.54
N SER A 79 13.22 8.88 1.64
CA SER A 79 12.79 7.47 1.51
C SER A 79 11.80 7.06 2.60
N ARG A 80 11.94 7.61 3.81
CA ARG A 80 10.97 7.42 4.90
C ARG A 80 9.59 7.96 4.53
N TRP A 81 9.54 9.16 3.94
CA TRP A 81 8.28 9.78 3.53
C TRP A 81 7.65 9.05 2.34
N ILE A 82 8.46 8.52 1.41
CA ILE A 82 7.98 7.72 0.28
C ILE A 82 7.27 6.44 0.77
N GLY A 83 7.80 5.76 1.79
CA GLY A 83 7.15 4.57 2.37
C GLY A 83 5.76 4.85 2.97
N ASP A 84 5.56 6.05 3.54
CA ASP A 84 4.26 6.48 4.04
C ASP A 84 3.25 6.77 2.93
N LEU A 85 3.72 7.23 1.77
CA LEU A 85 2.92 7.44 0.57
C LEU A 85 2.50 6.12 -0.07
N GLU A 86 3.38 5.11 -0.11
CA GLU A 86 3.05 3.78 -0.61
C GLU A 86 1.95 3.11 0.22
N ALA A 87 2.00 3.28 1.55
CA ALA A 87 0.96 2.78 2.44
C ALA A 87 -0.40 3.48 2.22
N LEU A 88 -0.39 4.74 1.77
CA LEU A 88 -1.61 5.51 1.46
C LEU A 88 -2.17 5.15 0.08
N MET A 89 -1.28 4.95 -0.91
CA MET A 89 -1.64 4.46 -2.23
C MET A 89 -2.22 3.04 -2.17
N SER A 90 -1.67 2.16 -1.33
CA SER A 90 -2.20 0.80 -1.14
C SER A 90 -3.60 0.79 -0.51
N GLU A 91 -3.84 1.71 0.44
CA GLU A 91 -5.15 1.93 1.04
C GLU A 91 -6.18 2.44 0.02
N TYR A 92 -5.78 3.40 -0.83
CA TYR A 92 -6.64 3.96 -1.88
C TYR A 92 -6.96 2.93 -2.99
N ALA A 93 -5.97 2.15 -3.39
CA ALA A 93 -6.08 1.18 -4.49
C ALA A 93 -6.91 -0.06 -4.13
N ASN A 94 -6.67 -0.60 -2.94
CA ASN A 94 -7.12 -1.94 -2.55
C ASN A 94 -8.20 -1.88 -1.46
N GLY A 95 -8.44 -0.73 -0.84
CA GLY A 95 -9.40 -0.55 0.26
C GLY A 95 -9.05 -1.33 1.53
N SER A 96 -7.93 -2.06 1.54
CA SER A 96 -7.45 -2.84 2.67
C SER A 96 -6.53 -1.97 3.52
N ARG A 97 -6.93 -1.71 4.77
CA ARG A 97 -6.08 -1.03 5.76
C ARG A 97 -4.86 -1.92 6.05
N ILE A 98 -3.70 -1.54 5.52
CA ILE A 98 -2.42 -2.17 5.92
C ILE A 98 -2.06 -1.64 7.32
N ARG A 99 -1.79 -2.55 8.27
CA ARG A 99 -1.35 -2.19 9.62
C ARG A 99 0.05 -1.59 9.53
N ARG A 100 0.16 -0.27 9.68
CA ARG A 100 1.45 0.43 9.69
C ARG A 100 2.15 0.17 11.04
N PRO A 101 3.46 -0.15 11.05
CA PRO A 101 4.24 -0.14 12.28
C PRO A 101 4.14 1.24 12.94
N PRO A 102 3.85 1.33 14.25
CA PRO A 102 3.72 2.61 14.94
C PRO A 102 5.00 3.46 14.76
N SER A 103 4.86 4.68 14.25
CA SER A 103 5.99 5.60 14.07
C SER A 103 6.54 6.13 15.41
N GLY A 104 5.76 6.01 16.47
CA GLY A 104 6.16 6.13 17.87
C GLY A 104 5.28 5.23 18.74
N LEU A 105 5.79 4.79 19.89
CA LEU A 105 5.00 4.09 20.89
C LEU A 105 4.14 5.14 21.63
N GLU A 106 2.81 5.03 21.52
CA GLU A 106 1.87 5.90 22.24
C GLU A 106 2.16 5.83 23.74
N GLY A 107 2.51 6.97 24.35
CA GLY A 107 2.77 7.09 25.79
C GLY A 107 4.25 7.07 26.24
N VAL A 108 5.23 7.05 25.32
CA VAL A 108 6.65 6.99 25.68
C VAL A 108 7.50 8.07 24.98
N SER A 109 7.85 9.13 25.72
CA SER A 109 8.64 10.27 25.20
C SER A 109 10.14 9.99 25.07
N ASN A 110 10.69 9.01 25.81
CA ASN A 110 12.14 8.78 25.91
C ASN A 110 12.62 7.62 25.01
N PHE A 111 13.76 7.82 24.34
CA PHE A 111 14.39 6.87 23.41
C PHE A 111 14.75 5.52 24.08
N ARG A 112 15.26 5.55 25.31
CA ARG A 112 15.65 4.34 26.07
C ARG A 112 14.47 3.44 26.40
N SER A 113 13.31 4.03 26.71
CA SER A 113 12.09 3.29 26.99
C SER A 113 11.48 2.69 25.73
N GLN A 114 11.59 3.35 24.57
CA GLN A 114 11.16 2.76 23.30
C GLN A 114 11.99 1.52 22.92
N VAL A 115 13.31 1.59 23.10
CA VAL A 115 14.20 0.44 22.87
C VAL A 115 13.85 -0.71 23.81
N LYS A 116 13.62 -0.43 25.09
CA LYS A 116 13.26 -1.46 26.08
C LYS A 116 11.93 -2.15 25.76
N VAL A 117 10.92 -1.40 25.28
CA VAL A 117 9.62 -1.97 24.89
C VAL A 117 9.76 -2.88 23.66
N ARG A 118 10.53 -2.47 22.65
CA ARG A 118 10.79 -3.31 21.46
C ARG A 118 11.57 -4.59 21.74
N LEU A 119 12.40 -4.60 22.78
CA LEU A 119 13.17 -5.78 23.19
C LEU A 119 12.35 -6.79 24.01
N VAL A 120 11.29 -6.34 24.66
CA VAL A 120 10.48 -7.16 25.59
C VAL A 120 9.19 -7.67 24.94
N ASP A 121 8.69 -6.98 23.91
CA ASP A 121 7.51 -7.39 23.17
C ASP A 121 7.89 -8.26 21.95
N PRO A 122 7.57 -9.56 21.91
CA PRO A 122 7.85 -10.43 20.77
C PRO A 122 6.91 -10.20 19.57
N THR A 123 5.94 -9.28 19.68
CA THR A 123 4.94 -9.00 18.64
C THR A 123 5.10 -7.64 17.94
N THR A 124 6.12 -6.86 18.31
CA THR A 124 6.54 -5.61 17.64
C THR A 124 7.80 -5.83 16.83
#